data_AF-A0AAD4E940-F1
#
_entry.id   AF-A0AAD4E940-F1
#
_cell.length_a   1.000
_cell.length_b   1.000
_cell.length_c   1.000
_cell.angle_alpha   90.00
_cell.angle_beta   90.00
_cell.angle_gamma   90.00
#
_symmetry.space_group_name_H-M   'P 1'
#
loop_
_entity.id
_entity.type
_entity.pdbx_description
1 polymer ?
#
loop_
_entity_poly.entity_id
_entity_poly.type
_entity_poly.pdbx_seq_one_letter_code
_entity_poly.pdbx_strand_id
1 'polypeptide(L)'
;MSAHLVKNSSAVHAVEDDLKSGLYIILWTALKYRESYMSVIDQTQFILQIFDADLLVGTGGSAKSDWLVARTYFLCDIFIGCKPLDNLVVELAQFFSHRYSSVSPEAQESLVRLWLSLQEVLDEAGSVRTAAQQKMIDVVQRCLLESSAYQKEIGMQVLHSHKAVINIYNKHLGSSGWPDKDMAVLQKMHPTNKQSGHCLYTKSLCTSQDVTSARVQVTPSGKKCRLDPEEYFASLYSSYTYTYNMYYQLAACLVEHLYADRMGESSNWWIFQKRRFMNCELLHARNWQLIW
;
A
#
# COMPACT_ATOMS: atom_id res chain seq x y z
N MET A 1 8.75 2.04 -3.08
CA MET A 1 8.93 2.67 -1.76
C MET A 1 7.62 2.80 -1.03
N SER A 2 7.63 2.27 0.19
CA SER A 2 6.56 2.28 1.17
C SER A 2 6.27 3.69 1.72
N ALA A 3 5.03 3.97 2.14
CA ALA A 3 4.67 5.22 2.80
C ALA A 3 5.52 5.52 4.06
N HIS A 4 5.93 4.48 4.80
CA HIS A 4 6.77 4.62 5.99
C HIS A 4 8.19 5.11 5.64
N LEU A 5 8.81 4.50 4.62
CA LEU A 5 10.14 4.92 4.17
C LEU A 5 10.13 6.29 3.50
N VAL A 6 9.06 6.63 2.78
CA VAL A 6 8.92 7.97 2.18
C VAL A 6 8.81 9.04 3.26
N LYS A 7 8.09 8.76 4.36
CA LYS A 7 7.92 9.71 5.47
C LYS A 7 9.17 9.82 6.35
N ASN A 8 9.88 8.71 6.55
CA ASN A 8 11.03 8.59 7.43
C ASN A 8 12.24 8.05 6.65
N SER A 9 13.04 8.95 6.05
CA SER A 9 14.19 8.57 5.22
C SER A 9 15.28 7.79 5.97
N SER A 10 15.34 7.93 7.31
CA SER A 10 16.26 7.20 8.18
C SER A 10 15.70 5.89 8.73
N ALA A 11 14.45 5.53 8.40
CA ALA A 11 13.85 4.30 8.90
C ALA A 11 14.56 3.06 8.32
N VAL A 12 14.74 2.06 9.17
CA VAL A 12 15.25 0.76 8.74
C VAL A 12 14.21 0.09 7.86
N HIS A 13 14.65 -0.37 6.70
CA HIS A 13 13.82 -1.10 5.76
C HIS A 13 13.43 -2.47 6.32
N ALA A 14 12.13 -2.79 6.27
CA ALA A 14 11.60 -4.07 6.74
C ALA A 14 10.79 -4.78 5.64
N VAL A 15 10.51 -6.07 5.83
CA VAL A 15 9.80 -6.91 4.83
C VAL A 15 8.44 -6.32 4.45
N GLU A 16 7.70 -5.77 5.41
CA GLU A 16 6.41 -5.14 5.15
C GLU A 16 6.50 -3.88 4.25
N ASP A 17 7.68 -3.28 4.10
CA ASP A 17 7.92 -2.15 3.20
C ASP A 17 8.06 -2.60 1.74
N ASP A 18 8.70 -3.75 1.52
CA ASP A 18 8.79 -4.42 0.22
C ASP A 18 7.41 -4.91 -0.23
N LEU A 19 6.72 -5.64 0.64
CA LEU A 19 5.38 -6.17 0.35
C LEU A 19 4.40 -5.05 0.00
N LYS A 20 4.44 -3.93 0.73
CA LYS A 20 3.61 -2.75 0.43
C LYS A 20 4.03 -2.06 -0.86
N SER A 21 5.32 -2.04 -1.19
CA SER A 21 5.77 -1.52 -2.50
C SER A 21 5.18 -2.34 -3.65
N GLY A 22 5.01 -3.66 -3.48
CA GLY A 22 4.30 -4.53 -4.43
C GLY A 22 2.85 -4.08 -4.72
N LEU A 23 2.07 -3.74 -3.68
CA LEU A 23 0.72 -3.17 -3.85
C LEU A 23 0.75 -1.91 -4.71
N TYR A 24 1.66 -0.99 -4.42
CA TYR A 24 1.77 0.27 -5.18
C TYR A 24 2.14 0.02 -6.65
N ILE A 25 3.03 -0.94 -6.94
CA ILE A 25 3.35 -1.33 -8.32
C ILE A 25 2.11 -1.84 -9.05
N ILE A 26 1.32 -2.71 -8.41
CA ILE A 26 0.08 -3.24 -8.99
C ILE A 26 -0.91 -2.12 -9.26
N LEU A 27 -1.12 -1.25 -8.28
CA LEU A 27 -2.05 -0.13 -8.42
C LEU A 27 -1.63 0.80 -9.56
N TRP A 28 -0.35 1.17 -9.63
CA TRP A 28 0.18 2.00 -10.70
C TRP A 28 0.00 1.35 -12.07
N THR A 29 0.36 0.06 -12.19
CA THR A 29 0.25 -0.71 -13.43
C THR A 29 -1.21 -0.80 -13.86
N ALA A 30 -2.10 -1.15 -12.94
CA ALA A 30 -3.53 -1.24 -13.19
C ALA A 30 -4.08 0.10 -13.67
N LEU A 31 -3.76 1.23 -13.02
CA LEU A 31 -4.21 2.55 -13.48
C LEU A 31 -3.63 2.93 -14.85
N LYS A 32 -2.42 2.48 -15.20
CA LYS A 32 -1.81 2.77 -16.51
C LYS A 32 -2.42 1.98 -17.66
N TYR A 33 -2.84 0.75 -17.41
CA TYR A 33 -3.19 -0.20 -18.48
C TYR A 33 -4.64 -0.67 -18.44
N ARG A 34 -5.33 -0.62 -17.29
CA ARG A 34 -6.68 -1.15 -17.11
C ARG A 34 -7.71 -0.04 -16.96
N GLU A 35 -8.73 -0.05 -17.82
CA GLU A 35 -9.75 1.00 -17.85
C GLU A 35 -10.36 1.19 -16.45
N SER A 36 -10.57 2.45 -16.07
CA SER A 36 -11.01 2.81 -14.72
C SER A 36 -12.20 3.75 -14.76
N TYR A 37 -13.02 3.74 -13.72
CA TYR A 37 -14.10 4.72 -13.55
C TYR A 37 -13.59 6.14 -13.26
N MET A 38 -12.28 6.30 -13.02
CA MET A 38 -11.66 7.62 -12.85
C MET A 38 -11.58 8.37 -14.17
N SER A 39 -11.86 9.67 -14.14
CA SER A 39 -11.54 10.52 -15.28
C SER A 39 -10.03 10.53 -15.52
N VAL A 40 -9.59 10.80 -16.75
CA VAL A 40 -8.16 10.89 -17.09
C VAL A 40 -7.45 11.93 -16.21
N ILE A 41 -8.13 13.02 -15.85
CA ILE A 41 -7.59 14.06 -14.97
C ILE A 41 -7.41 13.53 -13.56
N ASP A 42 -8.43 12.88 -12.99
CA ASP A 42 -8.38 12.32 -11.63
C ASP A 42 -7.33 11.23 -11.52
N GLN A 43 -7.25 10.35 -12.51
CA GLN A 43 -6.25 9.29 -12.59
C GLN A 43 -4.83 9.87 -12.62
N THR A 44 -4.56 10.88 -13.46
CA THR A 44 -3.27 11.57 -13.49
C THR A 44 -2.96 12.22 -12.14
N GLN A 45 -3.91 12.95 -11.55
CA GLN A 45 -3.73 13.60 -10.25
C GLN A 45 -3.47 12.59 -9.13
N PHE A 46 -4.20 11.48 -9.12
CA PHE A 46 -3.99 10.39 -8.19
C PHE A 46 -2.57 9.83 -8.32
N ILE A 47 -2.13 9.56 -9.55
CA ILE A 47 -0.79 9.04 -9.80
C ILE A 47 0.27 10.02 -9.30
N LEU A 48 0.11 11.31 -9.58
CA LEU A 48 1.06 12.33 -9.11
C LEU A 48 1.10 12.41 -7.58
N GLN A 49 -0.06 12.42 -6.92
CA GLN A 49 -0.16 12.52 -5.46
C GLN A 49 0.42 11.29 -4.74
N ILE A 50 0.14 10.10 -5.26
CA ILE A 50 0.55 8.85 -4.61
C ILE A 50 1.97 8.45 -5.00
N PHE A 51 2.41 8.69 -6.23
CA PHE A 51 3.68 8.16 -6.75
C PHE A 51 4.75 9.22 -7.04
N ASP A 52 4.38 10.47 -7.30
CA ASP A 52 5.29 11.57 -7.71
C ASP A 52 5.30 12.74 -6.71
N ALA A 53 4.88 12.49 -5.47
CA ALA A 53 4.92 13.51 -4.45
C ALA A 53 6.37 13.83 -4.06
N ASP A 54 6.67 15.12 -4.05
CA ASP A 54 8.00 15.69 -3.87
C ASP A 54 8.71 15.12 -2.63
N LEU A 55 9.76 14.33 -2.87
CA LEU A 55 10.55 13.65 -1.83
C LEU A 55 11.13 14.63 -0.81
N LEU A 56 11.37 15.89 -1.22
CA LEU A 56 11.93 16.94 -0.38
C LEU A 56 10.94 17.47 0.67
N VAL A 57 9.63 17.33 0.42
CA VAL A 57 8.59 17.82 1.35
C VAL A 57 8.09 16.69 2.25
N GLY A 58 8.45 15.43 1.97
CA GLY A 58 8.02 14.25 2.74
C GLY A 58 6.51 13.97 2.68
N THR A 59 5.77 14.73 1.86
CA THR A 59 4.30 14.69 1.78
C THR A 59 3.78 13.44 1.08
N GLY A 60 4.61 12.81 0.22
CA GLY A 60 4.25 11.56 -0.45
C GLY A 60 4.02 10.39 0.48
N GLY A 61 4.68 10.38 1.64
CA GLY A 61 4.46 9.38 2.66
C GLY A 61 3.05 9.48 3.23
N SER A 62 2.60 10.69 3.56
CA SER A 62 1.25 10.94 4.09
C SER A 62 0.16 10.58 3.08
N ALA A 63 0.27 11.05 1.83
CA ALA A 63 -0.74 10.74 0.80
C ALA A 63 -0.92 9.22 0.60
N LYS A 64 0.20 8.47 0.60
CA LYS A 64 0.21 7.01 0.52
C LYS A 64 -0.46 6.34 1.72
N SER A 65 -0.16 6.77 2.95
CA SER A 65 -0.76 6.20 4.15
C SER A 65 -2.23 6.54 4.26
N ASP A 66 -2.59 7.80 3.96
CA ASP A 66 -3.95 8.31 4.05
C ASP A 66 -4.85 7.60 3.03
N TRP A 67 -4.34 7.33 1.83
CA TRP A 67 -5.06 6.54 0.85
C TRP A 67 -5.33 5.10 1.33
N LEU A 68 -4.35 4.43 1.96
CA LEU A 68 -4.56 3.07 2.49
C LEU A 68 -5.64 3.05 3.57
N VAL A 69 -5.61 4.03 4.49
CA VAL A 69 -6.60 4.16 5.55
C VAL A 69 -7.97 4.53 4.98
N ALA A 70 -8.06 5.48 4.05
CA ALA A 70 -9.32 5.84 3.42
C ALA A 70 -9.90 4.65 2.63
N ARG A 71 -9.07 3.89 1.91
CA ARG A 71 -9.50 2.77 1.07
C ARG A 71 -10.17 1.66 1.87
N THR A 72 -9.94 1.54 3.17
CA THR A 72 -10.68 0.57 4.00
C THR A 72 -12.17 0.89 4.12
N TYR A 73 -12.54 2.16 4.00
CA TYR A 73 -13.91 2.65 4.13
C TYR A 73 -14.59 2.89 2.78
N PHE A 74 -13.82 3.14 1.72
CA PHE A 74 -14.34 3.37 0.37
C PHE A 74 -14.14 2.15 -0.52
N LEU A 75 -15.14 1.29 -0.60
CA LEU A 75 -15.13 0.05 -1.40
C LEU A 75 -15.54 0.23 -2.87
N CYS A 76 -15.46 1.46 -3.41
CA CYS A 76 -15.85 1.72 -4.78
C CYS A 76 -14.94 0.97 -5.77
N ASP A 77 -15.53 0.41 -6.82
CA ASP A 77 -14.77 -0.19 -7.91
C ASP A 77 -13.96 0.89 -8.63
N ILE A 78 -12.67 0.62 -8.80
CA ILE A 78 -11.74 1.49 -9.53
C ILE A 78 -11.72 1.05 -10.99
N PHE A 79 -11.69 -0.27 -11.25
CA PHE A 79 -11.43 -0.83 -12.57
C PHE A 79 -12.71 -1.31 -13.26
N ILE A 80 -12.89 -0.93 -14.52
CA ILE A 80 -14.06 -1.33 -15.30
C ILE A 80 -13.96 -2.82 -15.63
N GLY A 81 -14.99 -3.56 -15.20
CA GLY A 81 -15.15 -4.99 -15.52
C GLY A 81 -14.01 -5.88 -15.04
N CYS A 82 -13.32 -5.53 -13.95
CA CYS A 82 -12.22 -6.35 -13.39
C CYS A 82 -12.32 -6.50 -11.86
N LYS A 83 -13.46 -7.06 -11.40
CA LYS A 83 -13.75 -7.20 -9.97
C LYS A 83 -12.65 -7.94 -9.17
N PRO A 84 -11.97 -8.98 -9.68
CA PRO A 84 -10.86 -9.61 -8.96
C PRO A 84 -9.70 -8.65 -8.65
N LEU A 85 -9.38 -7.73 -9.58
CA LEU A 85 -8.33 -6.74 -9.37
C LEU A 85 -8.74 -5.69 -8.35
N ASP A 86 -10.00 -5.22 -8.40
CA ASP A 86 -10.54 -4.31 -7.39
C ASP A 86 -10.49 -4.92 -5.99
N ASN A 87 -10.97 -6.17 -5.86
CA ASN A 87 -10.98 -6.88 -4.59
C ASN A 87 -9.55 -7.13 -4.07
N LEU A 88 -8.61 -7.47 -4.96
CA LEU A 88 -7.19 -7.62 -4.61
C LEU A 88 -6.62 -6.31 -4.04
N VAL A 89 -6.84 -5.19 -4.73
CA VAL A 89 -6.36 -3.88 -4.29
C VAL A 89 -7.00 -3.47 -2.96
N VAL A 90 -8.30 -3.70 -2.78
CA VAL A 90 -9.01 -3.44 -1.52
C VAL A 90 -8.43 -4.24 -0.37
N GLU A 91 -8.30 -5.56 -0.53
CA GLU A 91 -7.85 -6.45 0.54
C GLU A 91 -6.40 -6.18 0.92
N LEU A 92 -5.53 -5.92 -0.07
CA LEU A 92 -4.16 -5.47 0.21
C LEU A 92 -4.13 -4.09 0.89
N ALA A 93 -4.99 -3.15 0.47
CA ALA A 93 -5.04 -1.83 1.10
C ALA A 93 -5.48 -1.92 2.57
N GLN A 94 -6.51 -2.72 2.86
CA GLN A 94 -6.95 -3.03 4.23
C GLN A 94 -5.85 -3.69 5.04
N PHE A 95 -5.17 -4.68 4.46
CA PHE A 95 -4.06 -5.37 5.11
C PHE A 95 -2.94 -4.40 5.52
N PHE A 96 -2.49 -3.52 4.61
CA PHE A 96 -1.43 -2.57 4.90
C PHE A 96 -1.87 -1.33 5.69
N SER A 97 -3.17 -1.03 5.78
CA SER A 97 -3.67 0.13 6.52
C SER A 97 -3.50 0.00 8.04
N HIS A 98 -3.41 -1.22 8.58
CA HIS A 98 -3.18 -1.44 10.01
C HIS A 98 -1.92 -0.74 10.52
N ARG A 99 -0.89 -0.58 9.67
CA ARG A 99 0.33 0.16 10.00
C ARG A 99 0.13 1.66 10.19
N TYR A 100 -0.90 2.22 9.57
CA TYR A 100 -1.14 3.67 9.50
C TYR A 100 -2.38 4.11 10.28
N SER A 101 -3.27 3.17 10.60
CA SER A 101 -4.46 3.45 11.38
C SER A 101 -4.06 3.93 12.78
N SER A 102 -4.59 5.07 13.20
CA SER A 102 -4.45 5.54 14.58
C SER A 102 -5.39 4.74 15.49
N VAL A 103 -4.92 4.46 16.70
CA VAL A 103 -5.76 3.90 17.77
C VAL A 103 -5.76 4.96 18.86
N SER A 104 -6.95 5.32 19.33
CA SER A 104 -7.06 6.31 20.39
C SER A 104 -6.51 5.74 21.71
N PRO A 105 -5.97 6.58 22.60
CA PRO A 105 -5.51 6.12 23.92
C PRO A 105 -6.60 5.36 24.68
N GLU A 106 -7.85 5.79 24.57
CA GLU A 106 -9.01 5.17 25.23
C GLU A 106 -9.30 3.77 24.68
N ALA A 107 -9.16 3.57 23.37
CA ALA A 107 -9.31 2.25 22.76
C ALA A 107 -8.20 1.29 23.20
N GLN A 108 -6.97 1.80 23.34
CA GLN A 108 -5.85 1.01 23.86
C GLN A 108 -6.05 0.66 25.34
N GLU A 109 -6.49 1.60 26.17
CA GLU A 109 -6.80 1.34 27.58
C GLU A 109 -7.93 0.32 27.73
N SER A 110 -8.98 0.44 26.91
CA SER A 110 -10.08 -0.51 26.87
C SER A 110 -9.62 -1.92 26.52
N LEU A 111 -8.69 -2.06 25.57
CA LEU A 111 -8.08 -3.34 25.23
C LEU A 111 -7.32 -3.95 26.41
N VAL A 112 -6.52 -3.16 27.13
CA VAL A 112 -5.80 -3.63 28.31
C VAL A 112 -6.76 -4.13 29.38
N ARG A 113 -7.84 -3.39 29.64
CA ARG A 113 -8.88 -3.80 30.60
C ARG A 113 -9.56 -5.11 30.20
N LEU A 114 -9.94 -5.25 28.92
CA LEU A 114 -10.54 -6.49 28.40
C LEU A 114 -9.60 -7.69 28.56
N TRP A 115 -8.30 -7.52 28.28
CA TRP A 115 -7.31 -8.57 28.49
C TRP A 115 -7.16 -8.98 29.95
N LEU A 116 -7.13 -8.00 30.87
CA LEU A 116 -7.07 -8.28 32.31
C LEU A 116 -8.31 -9.05 32.77
N SER A 117 -9.51 -8.63 32.36
CA SER A 117 -10.75 -9.35 32.69
C SER A 117 -10.78 -10.76 32.09
N LEU A 118 -10.23 -10.97 30.89
CA LEU A 118 -10.11 -12.31 30.32
C LEU A 118 -9.16 -13.18 31.15
N GLN A 119 -8.02 -12.62 31.56
CA GLN A 119 -7.02 -13.33 32.35
C GLN A 119 -7.56 -13.71 33.72
N GLU A 120 -8.25 -12.80 34.41
CA GLU A 120 -8.92 -13.08 35.70
C GLU A 120 -9.89 -14.26 35.59
N VAL A 121 -10.76 -14.26 34.57
CA VAL A 121 -11.71 -15.36 34.35
C VAL A 121 -11.00 -16.68 34.03
N LEU A 122 -9.88 -16.63 33.30
CA LEU A 122 -9.09 -17.82 32.98
C LEU A 122 -8.36 -18.38 34.22
N ASP A 123 -7.84 -17.51 35.08
CA ASP A 123 -7.15 -17.89 36.31
C ASP A 123 -8.12 -18.47 37.36
N GLU A 124 -9.32 -17.89 37.48
CA GLU A 124 -10.37 -18.39 38.38
C GLU A 124 -10.98 -19.72 37.92
N ALA A 125 -10.94 -20.04 36.63
CA ALA A 125 -11.60 -21.23 36.09
C ALA A 125 -10.84 -22.54 36.34
N GLY A 126 -9.57 -22.50 36.77
CA GLY A 126 -8.76 -23.69 36.98
C GLY A 126 -8.80 -24.67 35.80
N SER A 127 -8.86 -25.99 36.06
CA SER A 127 -8.95 -27.02 35.01
C SER A 127 -10.39 -27.33 34.54
N VAL A 128 -11.42 -26.89 35.28
CA VAL A 128 -12.83 -27.22 35.01
C VAL A 128 -13.64 -25.93 34.89
N ARG A 129 -13.94 -25.54 33.65
CA ARG A 129 -14.73 -24.34 33.34
C ARG A 129 -16.21 -24.58 33.59
N THR A 130 -16.84 -23.68 34.33
CA THR A 130 -18.31 -23.64 34.46
C THR A 130 -18.96 -23.06 33.20
N ALA A 131 -20.24 -23.36 32.96
CA ALA A 131 -20.99 -22.81 31.83
C ALA A 131 -21.07 -21.27 31.87
N ALA A 132 -21.11 -20.67 33.07
CA ALA A 132 -21.12 -19.22 33.25
C ALA A 132 -19.77 -18.60 32.84
N GLN A 133 -18.65 -19.20 33.26
CA GLN A 133 -17.31 -18.76 32.86
C GLN A 133 -17.10 -18.87 31.35
N GLN A 134 -17.53 -19.98 30.73
CA GLN A 134 -17.43 -20.11 29.28
C GLN A 134 -18.23 -19.03 28.54
N LYS A 135 -19.46 -18.75 28.98
CA LYS A 135 -20.26 -17.66 28.41
C LYS A 135 -19.59 -16.29 28.56
N MET A 136 -18.92 -16.03 29.67
CA MET A 136 -18.18 -14.79 29.90
C MET A 136 -16.96 -14.69 28.99
N ILE A 137 -16.18 -15.77 28.84
CA ILE A 137 -15.06 -15.85 27.89
C ILE A 137 -15.54 -15.54 26.47
N ASP A 138 -16.65 -16.16 26.04
CA ASP A 138 -17.20 -15.95 24.69
C ASP A 138 -17.60 -14.48 24.45
N VAL A 139 -18.14 -13.81 25.48
CA VAL A 139 -18.48 -12.38 25.42
C VAL A 139 -17.23 -11.52 25.31
N VAL A 140 -16.22 -11.77 26.16
CA VAL A 140 -14.97 -10.99 26.14
C VAL A 140 -14.22 -11.19 24.83
N GLN A 141 -14.17 -12.41 24.30
CA GLN A 141 -13.57 -12.70 23.00
C GLN A 141 -14.28 -11.94 21.86
N ARG A 142 -15.62 -11.88 21.89
CA ARG A 142 -16.37 -11.08 20.91
C ARG A 142 -16.03 -9.60 21.02
N CYS A 143 -15.99 -9.05 22.23
CA CYS A 143 -15.58 -7.66 22.46
C CYS A 143 -14.16 -7.37 21.98
N LEU A 144 -13.22 -8.31 22.16
CA LEU A 144 -11.86 -8.19 21.64
C LEU A 144 -11.85 -8.13 20.12
N LEU A 145 -12.59 -9.02 19.43
CA LEU A 145 -12.67 -9.01 17.97
C LEU A 145 -13.26 -7.72 17.39
N GLU A 146 -14.12 -7.04 18.14
CA GLU A 146 -14.71 -5.75 17.76
C GLU A 146 -13.81 -4.54 18.12
N SER A 147 -12.77 -4.73 18.95
CA SER A 147 -11.85 -3.67 19.34
C SER A 147 -10.91 -3.27 18.22
N SER A 148 -10.93 -1.99 17.83
CA SER A 148 -10.01 -1.44 16.82
C SER A 148 -8.54 -1.54 17.23
N ALA A 149 -8.25 -1.43 18.53
CA ALA A 149 -6.91 -1.63 19.08
C ALA A 149 -6.43 -3.07 18.88
N TYR A 150 -7.30 -4.05 19.18
CA TYR A 150 -6.99 -5.47 19.01
C TYR A 150 -6.81 -5.84 17.54
N GLN A 151 -7.73 -5.37 16.68
CA GLN A 151 -7.63 -5.57 15.22
C GLN A 151 -6.32 -5.01 14.66
N LYS A 152 -5.88 -3.84 15.14
CA LYS A 152 -4.59 -3.29 14.76
C LYS A 152 -3.43 -4.15 15.24
N GLU A 153 -3.43 -4.60 16.49
CA GLU A 153 -2.35 -5.43 17.05
C GLU A 153 -2.20 -6.74 16.28
N ILE A 154 -3.30 -7.46 16.05
CA ILE A 154 -3.31 -8.68 15.24
C ILE A 154 -2.89 -8.38 13.80
N GLY A 155 -3.42 -7.33 13.19
CA GLY A 155 -3.04 -6.92 11.83
C GLY A 155 -1.54 -6.64 11.71
N MET A 156 -0.95 -5.97 12.70
CA MET A 156 0.50 -5.72 12.77
C MET A 156 1.31 -7.00 12.92
N GLN A 157 0.85 -7.96 13.74
CA GLN A 157 1.52 -9.26 13.85
C GLN A 157 1.52 -10.02 12.50
N VAL A 158 0.40 -9.99 11.79
CA VAL A 158 0.26 -10.68 10.50
C VAL A 158 1.05 -9.96 9.40
N LEU A 159 1.21 -8.63 9.46
CA LEU A 159 1.96 -7.83 8.50
C LEU A 159 3.43 -8.26 8.36
N HIS A 160 4.02 -8.84 9.41
CA HIS A 160 5.37 -9.38 9.37
C HIS A 160 5.48 -10.72 8.63
N SER A 161 4.36 -11.28 8.15
CA SER A 161 4.32 -12.54 7.43
C SER A 161 4.09 -12.36 5.93
N HIS A 162 5.07 -12.76 5.12
CA HIS A 162 4.90 -12.84 3.66
C HIS A 162 3.75 -13.79 3.25
N LYS A 163 3.49 -14.83 4.07
CA LYS A 163 2.45 -15.83 3.81
C LYS A 163 1.07 -15.20 3.70
N ALA A 164 0.77 -14.19 4.51
CA ALA A 164 -0.53 -13.50 4.45
C ALA A 164 -0.74 -12.82 3.09
N VAL A 165 0.27 -12.08 2.62
CA VAL A 165 0.21 -11.42 1.31
C VAL A 165 0.12 -12.42 0.17
N ILE A 166 0.87 -13.51 0.23
CA ILE A 166 0.80 -14.61 -0.76
C ILE A 166 -0.61 -15.21 -0.80
N ASN A 167 -1.22 -15.44 0.36
CA ASN A 167 -2.58 -15.96 0.44
C ASN A 167 -3.61 -15.01 -0.19
N ILE A 168 -3.46 -13.70 0.03
CA ILE A 168 -4.31 -12.68 -0.62
C ILE A 168 -4.15 -12.75 -2.15
N TYR A 169 -2.92 -12.84 -2.66
CA TYR A 169 -2.69 -13.00 -4.10
C TYR A 169 -3.32 -14.28 -4.64
N ASN A 170 -3.03 -15.43 -4.03
CA ASN A 170 -3.55 -16.72 -4.49
C ASN A 170 -5.08 -16.76 -4.50
N LYS A 171 -5.71 -16.18 -3.48
CA LYS A 171 -7.18 -16.04 -3.40
C LYS A 171 -7.74 -15.30 -4.62
N HIS A 172 -7.18 -14.13 -4.96
CA HIS A 172 -7.72 -13.31 -6.05
C HIS A 172 -7.29 -13.76 -7.45
N LEU A 173 -6.09 -14.33 -7.59
CA LEU A 173 -5.62 -14.91 -8.86
C LEU A 173 -6.44 -16.14 -9.25
N GLY A 174 -6.98 -16.89 -8.28
CA GLY A 174 -7.90 -18.01 -8.52
C GLY A 174 -9.34 -17.60 -8.82
N SER A 175 -9.70 -16.32 -8.67
CA SER A 175 -11.07 -15.83 -8.87
C SER A 175 -11.44 -15.77 -10.35
N SER A 176 -12.71 -16.05 -10.67
CA SER A 176 -13.26 -15.80 -12.02
C SER A 176 -13.42 -14.30 -12.30
N GLY A 177 -13.36 -13.91 -13.57
CA GLY A 177 -13.60 -12.52 -14.01
C GLY A 177 -12.33 -11.74 -14.36
N TRP A 178 -11.16 -12.40 -14.39
CA TRP A 178 -10.00 -11.85 -15.06
C TRP A 178 -10.24 -11.79 -16.58
N PRO A 179 -9.79 -10.74 -17.25
CA PRO A 179 -9.90 -10.63 -18.71
C PRO A 179 -9.07 -11.72 -19.42
N ASP A 180 -9.73 -12.55 -20.24
CA ASP A 180 -9.08 -13.64 -21.01
C ASP A 180 -7.99 -13.14 -21.98
N LYS A 181 -8.09 -11.88 -22.40
CA LYS A 181 -7.17 -11.22 -23.34
C LYS A 181 -6.77 -9.85 -22.82
N ASP A 182 -6.18 -9.80 -21.63
CA ASP A 182 -5.60 -8.55 -21.16
C ASP A 182 -4.44 -8.16 -22.08
N MET A 183 -4.63 -7.09 -22.87
CA MET A 183 -3.56 -6.45 -23.60
C MET A 183 -3.12 -5.24 -22.80
N ALA A 184 -1.83 -5.10 -22.54
CA ALA A 184 -1.27 -3.92 -21.89
C ALA A 184 -1.29 -2.75 -22.89
N VAL A 185 -2.46 -2.13 -23.06
CA VAL A 185 -2.62 -0.92 -23.86
C VAL A 185 -2.52 0.26 -22.93
N LEU A 186 -1.48 1.08 -23.12
CA LEU A 186 -1.27 2.26 -22.30
C LEU A 186 -2.44 3.23 -22.47
N GLN A 187 -3.05 3.64 -21.37
CA GLN A 187 -4.11 4.64 -21.39
C GLN A 187 -3.56 6.02 -21.72
N LYS A 188 -4.40 6.82 -22.40
CA LYS A 188 -4.12 8.23 -22.62
C LYS A 188 -4.11 8.95 -21.28
N MET A 189 -2.96 9.47 -20.90
CA MET A 189 -2.79 10.32 -19.73
C MET A 189 -2.89 11.78 -20.13
N HIS A 190 -3.51 12.63 -19.30
CA HIS A 190 -3.55 14.06 -19.58
C HIS A 190 -2.11 14.61 -19.56
N PRO A 191 -1.68 15.41 -20.55
CA PRO A 191 -0.39 16.08 -20.50
C PRO A 191 -0.34 16.95 -19.24
N THR A 192 0.61 16.68 -18.37
CA THR A 192 0.77 17.38 -17.10
C THR A 192 1.43 18.72 -17.36
N ASN A 193 0.64 19.79 -17.41
CA ASN A 193 1.18 21.12 -17.17
C ASN A 193 1.37 21.22 -15.65
N LYS A 194 2.61 21.38 -15.16
CA LYS A 194 2.90 21.51 -13.73
C LYS A 194 2.32 22.83 -13.21
N GLN A 195 1.00 22.94 -13.10
CA GLN A 195 0.34 24.02 -12.38
C GLN A 195 0.17 23.61 -10.92
N SER A 196 0.69 24.47 -10.07
CA SER A 196 0.70 24.36 -8.62
C SER A 196 -0.72 24.29 -8.04
N GLY A 197 -0.91 23.39 -7.08
CA GLY A 197 -1.55 23.78 -5.82
C GLY A 197 -3.04 23.52 -5.61
N HIS A 198 -3.77 22.81 -6.48
CA HIS A 198 -5.16 22.44 -6.17
C HIS A 198 -5.38 20.93 -6.01
N CYS A 199 -5.24 20.50 -4.76
CA CYS A 199 -5.65 19.19 -4.27
C CYS A 199 -7.18 19.07 -4.24
N LEU A 200 -7.75 18.20 -5.08
CA LEU A 200 -9.19 17.92 -5.12
C LEU A 200 -9.56 16.62 -4.38
N TYR A 201 -8.68 15.62 -4.30
CA TYR A 201 -9.06 14.32 -3.74
C TYR A 201 -8.99 14.23 -2.20
N THR A 202 -8.08 14.96 -1.52
CA THR A 202 -8.04 14.89 -0.04
C THR A 202 -8.96 15.89 0.66
N LYS A 203 -9.40 16.97 0.00
CA LYS A 203 -10.29 17.96 0.66
C LYS A 203 -11.67 17.38 0.99
N SER A 204 -12.18 16.43 0.20
CA SER A 204 -13.43 15.74 0.51
C SER A 204 -13.25 14.56 1.48
N LEU A 205 -12.03 14.07 1.68
CA LEU A 205 -11.73 12.87 2.47
C LEU A 205 -11.17 13.19 3.87
N CYS A 206 -10.70 14.41 4.12
CA CYS A 206 -10.02 14.80 5.37
C CYS A 206 -10.74 15.88 6.19
N THR A 207 -12.00 16.23 5.92
CA THR A 207 -12.77 17.11 6.82
C THR A 207 -13.35 16.30 7.98
N SER A 208 -12.47 15.86 8.89
CA SER A 208 -12.84 15.49 10.25
C SER A 208 -11.59 15.48 11.14
N GLN A 209 -11.62 16.36 12.13
CA GLN A 209 -10.79 16.45 13.33
C GLN A 209 -9.50 17.31 13.30
N ASP A 210 -9.63 18.39 14.08
CA ASP A 210 -8.65 19.17 14.80
C ASP A 210 -7.87 20.29 14.10
N VAL A 211 -8.61 21.39 13.98
CA VAL A 211 -8.13 22.75 14.25
C VAL A 211 -7.71 22.84 15.72
N THR A 212 -6.41 22.93 16.01
CA THR A 212 -5.83 23.96 16.90
C THR A 212 -4.31 23.85 16.99
N SER A 213 -3.68 25.02 17.10
CA SER A 213 -2.30 25.28 17.49
C SER A 213 -1.23 25.28 16.39
N ALA A 214 -1.22 26.41 15.69
CA ALA A 214 -0.01 27.03 15.18
C ALA A 214 1.05 27.19 16.29
N ARG A 215 2.26 26.70 16.06
CA ARG A 215 3.49 27.31 16.56
C ARG A 215 4.57 27.26 15.49
N VAL A 216 4.78 28.42 14.90
CA VAL A 216 5.98 28.80 14.17
C VAL A 216 7.18 28.65 15.11
N GLN A 217 8.16 27.83 14.73
CA GLN A 217 9.53 27.96 15.23
C GLN A 217 10.41 28.43 14.08
N VAL A 218 10.89 29.68 14.22
CA VAL A 218 11.95 30.27 13.41
C VAL A 218 13.28 29.73 13.93
N THR A 219 14.06 29.06 13.10
CA THR A 219 15.47 28.79 13.38
C THR A 219 16.37 29.90 12.81
N PRO A 220 17.30 30.47 13.60
CA PRO A 220 18.24 31.46 13.12
C PRO A 220 19.51 30.77 12.62
N SER A 221 19.63 30.55 11.31
CA SER A 221 20.92 30.61 10.60
C SER A 221 20.69 30.60 9.09
N GLY A 222 20.80 31.78 8.49
CA GLY A 222 20.81 31.94 7.05
C GLY A 222 22.08 31.35 6.46
N LYS A 223 22.01 30.14 5.90
CA LYS A 223 22.88 29.70 4.81
C LYS A 223 22.04 28.91 3.81
N LYS A 224 21.63 29.57 2.73
CA LYS A 224 21.10 28.89 1.53
C LYS A 224 22.27 28.24 0.82
N CYS A 225 22.40 26.92 0.90
CA CYS A 225 23.17 26.19 -0.11
C CYS A 225 22.35 26.22 -1.40
N ARG A 226 22.84 26.93 -2.42
CA ARG A 226 22.44 26.67 -3.80
C ARG A 226 23.12 25.37 -4.21
N LEU A 227 22.33 24.31 -4.33
CA LEU A 227 22.75 23.15 -5.11
C LEU A 227 22.72 23.55 -6.59
N ASP A 228 23.78 23.20 -7.30
CA ASP A 228 23.90 23.46 -8.74
C ASP A 228 22.76 22.72 -9.47
N PRO A 229 22.00 23.36 -10.37
CA PRO A 229 20.90 22.70 -11.08
C PRO A 229 21.33 21.42 -11.79
N GLU A 230 22.58 21.33 -12.24
CA GLU A 230 23.13 20.13 -12.89
C GLU A 230 23.33 18.96 -11.91
N GLU A 231 23.81 19.21 -10.69
CA GLU A 231 23.85 18.19 -9.62
C GLU A 231 22.45 17.77 -9.17
N TYR A 232 21.48 18.69 -9.18
CA TYR A 232 20.08 18.42 -8.87
C TYR A 232 19.41 17.51 -9.92
N PHE A 233 19.62 17.77 -11.21
CA PHE A 233 19.11 16.92 -12.28
C PHE A 233 19.82 15.56 -12.34
N ALA A 234 21.12 15.50 -12.09
CA ALA A 234 21.86 14.24 -12.01
C ALA A 234 21.42 13.39 -10.80
N SER A 235 21.17 14.01 -9.66
CA SER A 235 20.63 13.37 -8.44
C SER A 235 19.21 12.83 -8.66
N LEU A 236 18.33 13.62 -9.26
CA LEU A 236 16.98 13.16 -9.62
C LEU A 236 17.04 12.03 -10.64
N TYR A 237 17.82 12.16 -11.71
CA TYR A 237 17.93 11.13 -12.75
C TYR A 237 18.51 9.83 -12.20
N SER A 238 19.55 9.92 -11.35
CA SER A 238 20.13 8.78 -10.62
C SER A 238 19.12 8.14 -9.65
N SER A 239 18.38 8.95 -8.89
CA SER A 239 17.32 8.46 -7.99
C SER A 239 16.18 7.77 -8.75
N TYR A 240 15.75 8.34 -9.89
CA TYR A 240 14.70 7.78 -10.76
C TYR A 240 15.14 6.47 -11.42
N THR A 241 16.35 6.41 -11.99
CA THR A 241 16.88 5.17 -12.56
C THR A 241 17.14 4.11 -11.49
N TYR A 242 17.58 4.52 -10.30
CA TYR A 242 17.78 3.62 -9.17
C TYR A 242 16.45 3.06 -8.64
N THR A 243 15.42 3.89 -8.42
CA THR A 243 14.10 3.40 -8.02
C THR A 243 13.48 2.52 -9.10
N TYR A 244 13.60 2.90 -10.37
CA TYR A 244 13.10 2.11 -11.50
C TYR A 244 13.77 0.74 -11.55
N ASN A 245 15.10 0.66 -11.52
CA ASN A 245 15.85 -0.61 -11.50
C ASN A 245 15.53 -1.43 -10.25
N MET A 246 15.36 -0.79 -9.08
CA MET A 246 14.94 -1.46 -7.85
C MET A 246 13.53 -2.04 -7.98
N TYR A 247 12.58 -1.36 -8.64
CA TYR A 247 11.23 -1.90 -8.88
C TYR A 247 11.26 -3.11 -9.82
N TYR A 248 12.11 -3.11 -10.86
CA TYR A 248 12.30 -4.27 -11.74
C TYR A 248 12.95 -5.44 -11.01
N GLN A 249 13.99 -5.18 -10.21
CA GLN A 249 14.64 -6.21 -9.41
C GLN A 249 13.72 -6.77 -8.33
N LEU A 250 12.91 -5.94 -7.66
CA LEU A 250 11.90 -6.40 -6.70
C LEU A 250 10.80 -7.23 -7.38
N ALA A 251 10.32 -6.81 -8.56
CA ALA A 251 9.35 -7.59 -9.32
C ALA A 251 9.95 -8.94 -9.76
N ALA A 252 11.21 -8.97 -10.22
CA ALA A 252 11.91 -10.19 -10.59
C ALA A 252 12.17 -11.10 -9.37
N CYS A 253 12.62 -10.55 -8.24
CA CYS A 253 12.85 -11.29 -7.00
C CYS A 253 11.56 -11.83 -6.39
N LEU A 254 10.46 -11.05 -6.42
CA LEU A 254 9.13 -11.53 -6.02
C LEU A 254 8.68 -12.68 -6.91
N VAL A 255 8.90 -12.59 -8.22
CA VAL A 255 8.59 -13.67 -9.16
C VAL A 255 9.45 -14.91 -8.88
N GLU A 256 10.74 -14.77 -8.55
CA GLU A 256 11.63 -15.88 -8.24
C GLU A 256 11.35 -16.52 -6.87
N HIS A 257 11.02 -15.73 -5.84
CA HIS A 257 10.64 -16.27 -4.52
C HIS A 257 9.29 -16.98 -4.55
N LEU A 258 8.30 -16.45 -5.29
CA LEU A 258 7.03 -17.14 -5.53
C LEU A 258 7.21 -18.42 -6.38
N TYR A 259 8.30 -18.53 -7.13
CA TYR A 259 8.66 -19.69 -7.94
C TYR A 259 9.35 -20.81 -7.13
N ALA A 260 10.21 -20.45 -6.16
CA ALA A 260 10.93 -21.42 -5.33
C ALA A 260 9.98 -22.29 -4.47
N ASP A 261 8.85 -21.73 -4.03
CA ASP A 261 7.84 -22.43 -3.23
C ASP A 261 6.92 -23.38 -4.05
N ARG A 262 7.01 -23.37 -5.38
CA ARG A 262 6.07 -24.07 -6.29
C ARG A 262 6.68 -25.19 -7.14
N MET A 263 7.88 -25.67 -6.81
CA MET A 263 8.54 -26.79 -7.51
C MET A 263 7.83 -28.12 -7.22
N GLY A 264 6.66 -28.30 -7.83
CA GLY A 264 5.86 -29.52 -7.82
C GLY A 264 4.86 -29.63 -8.98
N GLU A 265 4.35 -28.52 -9.54
CA GLU A 265 3.32 -28.60 -10.59
C GLU A 265 3.57 -27.66 -11.78
N SER A 266 3.73 -28.27 -12.94
CA SER A 266 3.84 -27.62 -14.25
C SER A 266 2.53 -26.89 -14.61
N SER A 267 2.54 -25.55 -14.59
CA SER A 267 1.45 -24.77 -15.18
C SER A 267 1.97 -23.89 -16.32
N ASN A 268 1.55 -24.24 -17.54
CA ASN A 268 1.84 -23.55 -18.81
C ASN A 268 1.44 -22.06 -18.82
N TRP A 269 0.64 -21.62 -17.86
CA TRP A 269 0.20 -20.22 -17.71
C TRP A 269 1.34 -19.26 -17.30
N TRP A 270 2.35 -19.73 -16.58
CA TRP A 270 3.47 -18.88 -16.14
C TRP A 270 4.57 -18.70 -17.20
N ILE A 271 4.75 -19.66 -18.10
CA ILE A 271 5.60 -19.50 -19.29
C ILE A 271 5.06 -18.34 -20.16
N PHE A 272 3.74 -18.13 -20.16
CA PHE A 272 3.07 -17.04 -20.86
C PHE A 272 3.28 -15.67 -20.19
N GLN A 273 3.18 -15.59 -18.86
CA GLN A 273 3.47 -14.36 -18.08
C GLN A 273 4.96 -13.96 -18.17
N LYS A 274 5.89 -14.92 -18.07
CA LYS A 274 7.34 -14.68 -18.21
C LYS A 274 7.70 -14.18 -19.62
N ARG A 275 7.09 -14.75 -20.67
CA ARG A 275 7.26 -14.26 -22.06
C ARG A 275 6.66 -12.87 -22.27
N ARG A 276 5.54 -12.54 -21.61
CA ARG A 276 4.92 -11.20 -21.69
C ARG A 276 5.76 -10.13 -21.00
N PHE A 277 6.30 -10.43 -19.81
CA PHE A 277 7.17 -9.50 -19.08
C PHE A 277 8.46 -9.20 -19.86
N MET A 278 9.12 -10.21 -20.42
CA MET A 278 10.31 -10.00 -21.28
C MET A 278 9.99 -9.31 -22.61
N ASN A 279 8.79 -9.46 -23.17
CA ASN A 279 8.41 -8.74 -24.39
C ASN A 279 8.13 -7.25 -24.11
N CYS A 280 7.68 -6.88 -22.91
CA CYS A 280 7.62 -5.49 -22.48
C CYS A 280 9.02 -4.86 -22.35
N GLU A 281 10.03 -5.62 -21.89
CA GLU A 281 11.43 -5.17 -21.87
C GLU A 281 11.97 -4.85 -23.27
N LEU A 282 11.67 -5.69 -24.28
CA LEU A 282 12.10 -5.49 -25.67
C LEU A 282 11.43 -4.30 -26.36
N LEU A 283 10.16 -4.04 -26.07
CA LEU A 283 9.41 -2.88 -26.60
C LEU A 283 9.86 -1.57 -25.96
N HIS A 284 10.18 -1.58 -24.65
CA HIS A 284 10.67 -0.39 -23.97
C HIS A 284 12.13 -0.05 -24.34
N ALA A 285 13.00 -1.06 -24.51
CA ALA A 285 14.37 -0.84 -24.99
C ALA A 285 14.42 -0.27 -26.41
N ARG A 286 13.50 -0.69 -27.31
CA ARG A 286 13.40 -0.16 -28.68
C ARG A 286 12.86 1.27 -28.77
N ASN A 287 11.91 1.65 -27.92
CA ASN A 287 11.38 3.02 -27.92
C ASN A 287 12.39 4.04 -27.39
N TRP A 288 13.38 3.62 -26.58
CA TRP A 288 14.48 4.48 -26.14
C TRP A 288 15.60 4.63 -27.17
N GLN A 289 15.84 3.65 -28.04
CA GLN A 289 16.79 3.80 -29.15
C GLN A 289 16.27 4.70 -30.29
N LEU A 290 14.97 5.01 -30.32
CA LEU A 290 14.36 5.90 -31.32
C LEU A 290 14.24 7.36 -30.85
N ILE A 291 14.64 7.65 -29.60
CA ILE A 291 14.66 9.01 -29.01
C ILE A 291 16.11 9.55 -28.89
N TRP A 292 17.09 8.83 -29.46
CA TRP A 292 18.49 9.29 -29.60
C TRP A 292 18.94 9.25 -31.05
#